data_AF-A0A9X1XSU1-F1
#
_entry.id   AF-A0A9X1XSU1-F1
#
_cell.length_a   1.000
_cell.length_b   1.000
_cell.length_c   1.000
_cell.angle_alpha   90.00
_cell.angle_beta   90.00
_cell.angle_gamma   90.00
#
_symmetry.space_group_name_H-M   'P 1'
#
loop_
_entity.id
_entity.type
_entity.pdbx_description
1 polymer ?
#
loop_
_entity_poly.entity_id
_entity_poly.type
_entity_poly.pdbx_seq_one_letter_code
_entity_poly.pdbx_strand_id
1 'polypeptide(L)'
;MSKKDQYLEIILQTNKWFENKTEQLKLLINKRETSKILIEDGKGNKVDLPDDMKEGFYFGIQTALEVYGNFPVKINRTNDSN
;
A
#
# COMPACT_ATOMS: atom_id res chain seq x y z
N MET A 1 -11.64 -16.05 -24.54
CA MET A 1 -11.86 -15.66 -23.13
C MET A 1 -13.18 -14.93 -23.05
N SER A 2 -14.09 -15.30 -22.15
CA SER A 2 -15.38 -14.62 -22.05
C SER A 2 -15.22 -13.25 -21.35
N LYS A 3 -16.17 -12.33 -21.53
CA LYS A 3 -16.16 -11.05 -20.80
C LYS A 3 -16.15 -11.26 -19.28
N LYS A 4 -16.81 -12.31 -18.80
CA LYS A 4 -16.83 -12.67 -17.38
C LYS A 4 -15.45 -13.05 -16.87
N ASP A 5 -14.68 -13.82 -17.65
CA ASP A 5 -13.32 -14.22 -17.30
C ASP A 5 -12.38 -13.01 -17.29
N GLN A 6 -12.53 -12.09 -18.25
CA GLN A 6 -11.77 -10.84 -18.27
C GLN A 6 -12.05 -9.96 -17.04
N TYR A 7 -13.32 -9.81 -16.65
CA TYR A 7 -13.67 -9.08 -15.44
C TYR A 7 -13.11 -9.74 -14.19
N LEU A 8 -13.19 -11.07 -14.09
CA LEU A 8 -12.60 -11.80 -12.98
C LEU A 8 -11.09 -11.58 -12.89
N GLU A 9 -10.39 -11.63 -14.02
CA GLU A 9 -8.95 -11.37 -14.08
C GLU A 9 -8.60 -9.96 -13.62
N ILE A 10 -9.34 -8.93 -14.08
CA ILE A 10 -9.14 -7.54 -13.65
C ILE A 10 -9.34 -7.40 -12.14
N ILE A 11 -10.37 -8.03 -11.57
CA ILE A 11 -10.64 -7.98 -10.13
C ILE A 11 -9.49 -8.66 -9.36
N LEU A 12 -9.03 -9.83 -9.81
CA LEU A 12 -7.90 -10.54 -9.17
C LEU A 12 -6.60 -9.75 -9.24
N GLN A 13 -6.28 -9.15 -10.39
CA GLN A 13 -5.09 -8.30 -10.56
C GLN A 13 -5.17 -7.07 -9.66
N THR A 14 -6.34 -6.44 -9.57
CA THR A 14 -6.57 -5.28 -8.70
C THR A 14 -6.40 -5.63 -7.23
N ASN A 15 -6.95 -6.76 -6.78
CA ASN A 15 -6.77 -7.24 -5.41
C ASN A 15 -5.30 -7.52 -5.09
N LYS A 16 -4.58 -8.19 -5.99
CA LYS A 16 -3.14 -8.44 -5.81
C LYS A 16 -2.34 -7.13 -5.74
N TRP A 17 -2.63 -6.18 -6.62
CA TRP A 17 -2.00 -4.86 -6.57
C TRP A 17 -2.25 -4.16 -5.22
N PHE A 18 -3.48 -4.23 -4.75
CA PHE A 18 -3.91 -3.67 -3.48
C PHE A 18 -3.21 -4.34 -2.27
N GLU A 19 -3.11 -5.67 -2.24
CA GLU A 19 -2.39 -6.42 -1.20
C GLU A 19 -0.92 -6.01 -1.15
N ASN A 20 -0.26 -5.98 -2.31
CA ASN A 20 1.13 -5.55 -2.44
C ASN A 20 1.35 -4.11 -1.92
N LYS A 21 0.41 -3.19 -2.19
CA LYS A 21 0.49 -1.81 -1.67
C LYS A 21 0.37 -1.76 -0.16
N THR A 22 -0.56 -2.53 0.40
CA THR A 22 -0.74 -2.64 1.85
C THR A 22 0.52 -3.19 2.52
N GLU A 23 1.14 -4.23 1.94
CA GLU A 23 2.40 -4.78 2.46
C GLU A 23 3.55 -3.78 2.41
N GLN A 24 3.70 -3.04 1.30
CA GLN A 24 4.71 -1.98 1.16
C GLN A 24 4.55 -0.91 2.23
N LEU A 25 3.32 -0.46 2.50
CA LEU A 25 3.04 0.55 3.52
C LEU A 25 3.32 0.01 4.94
N LYS A 26 2.92 -1.24 5.24
CA LYS A 26 3.23 -1.90 6.52
C LYS A 26 4.74 -2.01 6.75
N LEU A 27 5.51 -2.32 5.70
CA LEU A 27 6.97 -2.40 5.78
C LEU A 27 7.58 -1.05 6.20
N LEU A 28 7.07 0.07 5.68
CA LEU A 28 7.54 1.40 6.03
C LEU A 28 7.28 1.74 7.51
N ILE A 29 6.11 1.37 8.03
CA ILE A 29 5.78 1.54 9.46
C ILE A 29 6.69 0.66 10.34
N ASN A 30 6.85 -0.62 10.00
CA ASN A 30 7.65 -1.57 10.79
C ASN A 30 9.13 -1.17 10.87
N LYS A 31 9.64 -0.46 9.86
CA LYS A 31 11.02 0.00 9.82
C LYS A 31 11.20 1.45 10.27
N ARG A 32 10.19 2.08 10.86
CA ARG A 32 10.22 3.48 11.33
C ARG A 32 11.49 3.83 12.11
N GLU A 33 11.83 3.04 13.11
CA GLU A 33 12.98 3.29 14.01
C GLU A 33 14.35 3.13 13.34
N THR A 34 14.40 2.50 12.16
CA THR A 34 15.67 2.13 11.49
C THR A 34 15.83 2.72 10.10
N SER A 35 14.82 3.46 9.62
CA SER A 35 14.78 4.01 8.25
C SER A 35 15.06 5.50 8.24
N LYS A 36 15.70 5.96 7.16
CA LYS A 36 15.81 7.39 6.82
C LYS A 36 14.83 7.72 5.72
N ILE A 37 14.20 8.89 5.80
CA ILE A 37 13.32 9.40 4.76
C ILE A 37 14.09 10.50 4.05
N LEU A 38 14.36 10.32 2.76
CA LEU A 38 15.07 11.31 1.97
C LEU A 38 14.10 12.03 1.05
N ILE A 39 14.15 13.35 1.06
CA ILE A 39 13.39 14.22 0.14
C ILE A 39 14.37 14.98 -0.77
N GLU A 40 13.91 15.33 -1.96
CA GLU A 40 14.68 16.16 -2.89
C GLU A 40 14.37 17.64 -2.63
N ASP A 41 15.41 18.45 -2.42
CA ASP A 41 15.26 19.90 -2.30
C ASP A 41 15.07 20.56 -3.68
N GLY A 42 14.73 21.85 -3.71
CA GLY A 42 14.56 22.60 -4.97
C GLY A 42 15.82 22.74 -5.84
N LYS A 43 16.96 22.16 -5.41
CA LYS A 43 18.23 22.12 -6.12
C LYS A 43 18.64 20.70 -6.54
N GLY A 44 17.79 19.70 -6.30
CA GLY A 44 18.06 18.30 -6.64
C GLY A 44 18.89 17.54 -5.60
N ASN A 45 19.17 18.10 -4.43
CA ASN A 45 19.91 17.40 -3.38
C ASN A 45 18.98 16.54 -2.53
N LYS A 46 19.45 15.36 -2.14
CA LYS A 46 18.75 14.50 -1.18
C LYS A 46 19.07 14.95 0.24
N VAL A 47 18.04 15.35 0.98
CA VAL A 47 18.12 15.75 2.39
C VAL A 47 17.26 14.83 3.26
N ASP A 48 17.69 14.56 4.49
CA ASP A 48 16.91 13.77 5.45
C ASP A 48 15.70 14.59 5.90
N LEU A 49 14.55 13.94 6.03
CA LEU A 49 13.35 14.56 6.56
C LEU A 49 13.58 14.86 8.05
N PRO A 50 13.30 16.09 8.53
CA PRO A 50 13.39 16.41 9.95
C PRO A 50 12.50 15.51 10.82
N ASP A 51 12.95 15.19 12.03
CA ASP A 51 12.25 14.23 12.92
C ASP A 51 10.83 14.69 13.30
N ASP A 52 10.60 16.00 13.44
CA ASP A 52 9.27 16.59 13.67
C ASP A 52 8.31 16.38 12.49
N MET A 53 8.84 16.27 11.27
CA MET A 53 8.06 15.98 10.06
C MET A 53 7.89 14.47 9.80
N LYS A 54 8.79 13.63 10.33
CA LYS A 54 8.69 12.16 10.20
C LYS A 54 7.41 11.64 10.81
N GLU A 55 6.99 12.19 11.95
CA GLU A 55 5.72 11.81 12.60
C GLU A 55 4.52 12.03 11.68
N GLY A 56 4.45 13.20 11.02
CA GLY A 56 3.39 13.50 10.06
C GLY A 56 3.41 12.56 8.84
N PHE A 57 4.60 12.20 8.36
CA PHE A 57 4.77 11.25 7.27
C PHE A 57 4.26 9.84 7.65
N TYR A 58 4.67 9.33 8.82
CA TYR A 58 4.22 8.00 9.29
C TYR A 58 2.73 7.98 9.61
N PHE A 59 2.18 9.07 10.17
CA PHE A 59 0.74 9.23 10.36
C PHE A 59 -0.02 9.16 9.02
N GLY A 60 0.49 9.81 7.97
CA GLY A 60 -0.08 9.72 6.63
C GLY A 60 -0.08 8.28 6.08
N ILE A 61 0.99 7.52 6.31
CA ILE A 61 1.06 6.09 5.94
C ILE A 61 0.04 5.26 6.72
N GLN A 62 -0.11 5.48 8.03
CA GLN A 62 -1.12 4.79 8.84
C GLN A 62 -2.54 5.09 8.36
N THR A 63 -2.84 6.36 8.08
CA THR A 63 -4.12 6.79 7.52
C THR A 63 -4.38 6.10 6.17
N ALA A 64 -3.37 6.03 5.30
CA ALA A 64 -3.48 5.33 4.02
C ALA A 64 -3.77 3.84 4.24
N LEU A 65 -3.09 3.18 5.19
CA LEU A 65 -3.35 1.78 5.54
C LEU A 65 -4.78 1.54 6.03
N GLU A 66 -5.35 2.45 6.81
CA GLU A 66 -6.75 2.37 7.26
C GLU A 66 -7.73 2.50 6.08
N VAL A 67 -7.48 3.46 5.19
CA VAL A 67 -8.28 3.64 3.97
C VAL A 67 -8.19 2.41 3.06
N TYR A 68 -6.98 1.89 2.85
CA TYR A 68 -6.80 0.66 2.09
C TYR A 68 -7.49 -0.50 2.80
N GLY A 69 -7.32 -0.71 4.11
CA GLY A 69 -7.96 -1.78 4.88
C GLY A 69 -9.49 -1.86 4.75
N ASN A 70 -10.14 -0.76 4.37
CA ASN A 70 -11.57 -0.68 4.10
C ASN A 70 -11.97 -1.04 2.65
N PHE A 71 -11.04 -1.47 1.79
CA PHE A 71 -11.36 -1.83 0.40
C PHE A 71 -12.31 -3.03 0.36
N PRO A 72 -13.52 -2.88 -0.20
CA PRO A 72 -14.66 -3.71 0.17
C PRO A 72 -14.78 -5.06 -0.55
N VAL A 73 -13.73 -5.57 -1.20
CA VAL A 73 -13.86 -6.75 -2.08
C VAL A 73 -13.18 -7.99 -1.49
N LYS A 74 -13.87 -8.65 -0.56
CA LYS A 74 -13.55 -10.04 -0.17
C LYS A 74 -14.00 -10.98 -1.30
N ILE A 75 -13.06 -11.43 -2.14
CA ILE A 75 -13.35 -12.45 -3.16
C ILE A 75 -13.30 -13.82 -2.50
N ASN A 76 -14.47 -14.35 -2.13
CA ASN A 76 -14.57 -15.75 -1.76
C ASN A 76 -14.56 -16.59 -3.05
N ARG A 77 -13.54 -17.45 -3.21
CA ARG A 77 -13.58 -18.48 -4.24
C ARG A 77 -14.66 -19.49 -3.85
N THR A 78 -15.75 -19.57 -4.60
CA THR A 78 -16.85 -20.52 -4.35
C THR A 78 -16.51 -21.98 -4.66
N ASN A 79 -15.24 -22.34 -4.90
CA ASN A 79 -14.85 -23.67 -5.39
C ASN A 79 -13.89 -24.43 -4.45
N ASP A 80 -14.09 -24.35 -3.13
CA ASP A 80 -13.64 -25.41 -2.20
C ASP A 80 -14.81 -26.37 -1.90
N SER A 81 -15.52 -26.77 -2.95
CA SER A 81 -16.55 -27.80 -2.90
C SER A 81 -16.38 -28.73 -4.10
N ASN A 82 -15.38 -29.60 -3.99
CA ASN A 82 -15.43 -31.03 -4.35
C ASN A 82 -14.06 -31.67 -4.12
#